data_AF-A0A0G1T0J1-F1
#
_entry.id   AF-A0A0G1T0J1-F1
#
_cell.length_a   1.000
_cell.length_b   1.000
_cell.length_c   1.000
_cell.angle_alpha   90.00
_cell.angle_beta   90.00
_cell.angle_gamma   90.00
#
_symmetry.space_group_name_H-M   'P 1'
#
loop_
_entity.id
_entity.type
_entity.pdbx_description
1 polymer ?
#
loop_
_entity_poly.entity_id
_entity_poly.type
_entity_poly.pdbx_seq_one_letter_code
_entity_poly.pdbx_strand_id
1 'polypeptide(L)'
;MDFTQSFSKSYAAPETHLPVADTPAADTHRGVDSVINWLLYLTVFLVPLFWLPWTVEGFELNKQFLLLSLTALAFVLWVAKVVFSKSAVVRGNWLKWVVLAWLLVVAVATYFSLDPITSVLGFYGRFNGGLVSVIAYVLLFFLVVNNIQRDKEIKTLLGWWLSSLGIGTLLLILAMYGVKIFDTTALTLFGNSVYY
;
A
#
# COMPACT_ATOMS: atom_id res chain seq x y z
N MET A 1 -55.66 -13.20 32.37
CA MET A 1 -54.91 -12.04 32.89
C MET A 1 -53.61 -12.59 33.46
N ASP A 2 -52.52 -12.47 32.69
CA ASP A 2 -51.23 -13.12 32.99
C ASP A 2 -50.47 -12.37 34.10
N PHE A 3 -50.29 -13.04 35.24
CA PHE A 3 -49.62 -12.53 36.43
C PHE A 3 -48.08 -12.46 36.28
N THR A 4 -47.53 -13.02 35.19
CA THR A 4 -46.09 -13.15 34.94
C THR A 4 -45.44 -11.90 34.35
N GLN A 5 -46.21 -11.00 33.73
CA GLN A 5 -45.66 -9.75 33.18
C GLN A 5 -45.42 -8.65 34.22
N SER A 6 -45.99 -8.77 35.43
CA SER A 6 -45.85 -7.74 36.47
C SER A 6 -44.47 -7.74 37.13
N PHE A 7 -43.75 -8.87 37.14
CA PHE A 7 -42.48 -9.00 37.86
C PHE A 7 -41.25 -8.68 37.01
N SER A 8 -41.33 -8.72 35.68
CA SER A 8 -40.15 -8.47 34.82
C SER A 8 -39.74 -7.00 34.77
N LYS A 9 -40.68 -6.07 34.99
CA LYS A 9 -40.38 -4.62 35.01
C LYS A 9 -39.76 -4.11 36.31
N SER A 10 -39.84 -4.87 37.41
CA SER A 10 -39.37 -4.42 38.72
C SER A 10 -37.88 -4.71 38.98
N TYR A 11 -37.23 -5.53 38.15
CA TYR A 11 -35.82 -5.92 38.27
C TYR A 11 -34.92 -5.30 37.18
N ALA A 12 -35.35 -4.18 36.57
CA ALA A 12 -34.45 -3.39 35.73
C ALA A 12 -33.43 -2.70 36.67
N ALA A 13 -32.23 -3.28 36.77
CA ALA A 13 -31.11 -2.66 37.46
C ALA A 13 -30.86 -1.26 36.87
N PRO A 14 -30.56 -0.23 37.69
CA PRO A 14 -30.25 1.09 37.16
C PRO A 14 -29.03 0.96 36.25
N GLU A 15 -29.21 1.27 34.97
CA GLU A 15 -28.12 1.37 34.01
C GLU A 15 -27.21 2.51 34.50
N THR A 16 -26.17 2.13 35.25
CA THR A 16 -25.10 3.04 35.59
C THR A 16 -24.36 3.34 34.29
N HIS A 17 -24.75 4.42 33.62
CA HIS A 17 -23.93 5.11 32.64
C HIS A 17 -22.70 5.68 33.34
N LEU A 18 -21.79 4.80 33.77
CA LEU A 18 -20.43 5.20 34.07
C LEU A 18 -19.84 5.69 32.74
N PRO A 19 -19.27 6.90 32.68
CA PRO A 19 -18.50 7.32 31.53
C PRO A 19 -17.41 6.28 31.34
N VAL A 20 -17.44 5.53 30.25
CA VAL A 20 -16.32 4.69 29.85
C VAL A 20 -15.21 5.69 29.55
N ALA A 21 -14.30 5.89 30.52
CA ALA A 21 -13.17 6.78 30.35
C ALA A 21 -12.43 6.31 29.10
N ASP A 22 -12.40 7.15 28.06
CA ASP A 22 -11.61 6.92 26.86
C ASP A 22 -10.14 6.78 27.32
N THR A 23 -9.66 5.55 27.45
CA THR A 23 -8.29 5.29 27.89
C THR A 23 -7.31 5.85 26.85
N PRO A 24 -6.30 6.65 27.25
CA PRO A 24 -5.31 7.29 26.36
C PRO A 24 -4.34 6.32 25.65
N ALA A 25 -4.59 5.01 25.74
CA ALA A 25 -3.94 4.01 24.90
C ALA A 25 -4.74 3.77 23.60
N ALA A 26 -6.07 3.89 23.63
CA ALA A 26 -6.96 3.55 22.52
C ALA A 26 -6.96 4.62 21.39
N ASP A 27 -6.75 5.87 21.75
CA ASP A 27 -6.61 7.03 20.85
C ASP A 27 -5.27 7.03 20.09
N THR A 28 -4.17 6.68 20.76
CA THR A 28 -2.83 6.61 20.16
C THR A 28 -2.77 5.58 19.03
N HIS A 29 -3.40 4.41 19.22
CA HIS A 29 -3.45 3.38 18.18
C HIS A 29 -4.25 3.81 16.94
N ARG A 30 -5.32 4.59 17.13
CA ARG A 30 -6.12 5.16 16.02
C ARG A 30 -5.33 6.17 15.19
N GLY A 31 -4.47 6.96 15.83
CA GLY A 31 -3.59 7.90 15.14
C GLY A 31 -2.60 7.22 14.20
N VAL A 32 -1.90 6.20 14.69
CA VAL A 32 -0.91 5.45 13.87
C VAL A 32 -1.57 4.73 12.69
N ASP A 33 -2.76 4.16 12.89
CA ASP A 33 -3.51 3.51 11.80
C ASP A 33 -3.93 4.49 10.70
N SER A 34 -4.32 5.71 11.08
CA SER A 34 -4.63 6.77 10.14
C SER A 34 -3.40 7.14 9.28
N VAL A 35 -2.23 7.25 9.91
CA VAL A 35 -0.97 7.56 9.20
C VAL A 35 -0.60 6.43 8.23
N ILE A 36 -0.69 5.16 8.66
CA ILE A 36 -0.43 4.01 7.78
C ILE A 36 -1.40 4.02 6.59
N ASN A 37 -2.69 4.27 6.82
CA ASN A 37 -3.68 4.33 5.74
C ASN A 37 -3.38 5.44 4.74
N TRP A 38 -2.97 6.62 5.21
CA TRP A 38 -2.54 7.71 4.32
C TRP A 38 -1.29 7.35 3.52
N LEU A 39 -0.30 6.68 4.12
CA LEU A 39 0.86 6.19 3.39
C LEU A 39 0.47 5.18 2.31
N LEU A 40 -0.49 4.29 2.58
CA LEU A 40 -1.02 3.35 1.59
C LEU A 40 -1.74 4.07 0.44
N TYR A 41 -2.60 5.04 0.74
CA TYR A 41 -3.28 5.84 -0.30
C TYR A 41 -2.27 6.62 -1.15
N LEU A 42 -1.27 7.25 -0.52
CA LEU A 42 -0.19 7.94 -1.23
C LEU A 42 0.63 6.98 -2.09
N THR A 43 0.94 5.79 -1.59
CA THR A 43 1.69 4.79 -2.37
C THR A 43 0.94 4.42 -3.64
N VAL A 44 -0.33 4.03 -3.49
CA VAL A 44 -1.16 3.57 -4.61
C VAL A 44 -1.50 4.69 -5.60
N PHE A 45 -1.57 5.94 -5.12
CA PHE A 45 -1.80 7.12 -5.96
C PHE A 45 -0.53 7.61 -6.67
N LEU A 46 0.61 7.66 -5.98
CA LEU A 46 1.81 8.27 -6.55
C LEU A 46 2.56 7.29 -7.45
N VAL A 47 2.68 6.01 -7.10
CA VAL A 47 3.47 5.03 -7.88
C VAL A 47 3.12 4.98 -9.38
N PRO A 48 1.83 4.99 -9.81
CA PRO A 48 1.50 5.00 -11.23
C PRO A 48 1.86 6.32 -11.93
N LEU A 49 1.77 7.44 -11.20
CA LEU A 49 1.92 8.79 -11.73
C LEU A 49 3.36 9.31 -11.67
N PHE A 50 4.19 8.73 -10.81
CA PHE A 50 5.51 9.25 -10.47
C PHE A 50 6.54 9.01 -11.58
N TRP A 51 7.28 10.06 -11.92
CA TRP A 51 8.42 10.05 -12.83
C TRP A 51 9.33 11.24 -12.50
N LEU A 52 10.64 11.10 -12.71
CA LEU A 52 11.59 12.23 -12.60
C LEU A 52 12.48 12.25 -13.86
N PRO A 53 12.51 13.35 -14.63
CA PRO A 53 13.24 13.41 -15.90
C PRO A 53 14.76 13.61 -15.77
N TRP A 54 15.27 13.90 -14.57
CA TRP A 54 16.69 14.21 -14.34
C TRP A 54 17.51 13.04 -13.77
N THR A 55 16.91 11.87 -13.60
CA THR A 55 17.61 10.66 -13.13
C THR A 55 18.12 9.82 -14.30
N VAL A 56 19.11 8.96 -14.05
CA VAL A 56 19.72 8.08 -15.07
C VAL A 56 18.67 7.19 -15.75
N GLU A 57 17.71 6.70 -14.96
CA GLU A 57 16.50 6.07 -15.46
C GLU A 57 15.31 6.84 -14.88
N GLY A 58 14.45 7.36 -15.76
CA GLY A 58 13.43 8.34 -15.42
C GLY A 58 12.11 7.78 -14.90
N PHE A 59 11.87 6.47 -15.06
CA PHE A 59 10.56 5.86 -14.86
C PHE A 59 10.59 4.72 -13.85
N GLU A 60 11.07 3.55 -14.24
CA GLU A 60 10.97 2.31 -13.47
C GLU A 60 11.72 2.39 -12.12
N LEU A 61 12.95 2.89 -12.14
CA LEU A 61 13.81 3.06 -10.96
C LEU A 61 13.16 4.00 -9.96
N ASN A 62 12.67 5.13 -10.43
CA ASN A 62 12.03 6.14 -9.61
C ASN A 62 10.75 5.63 -8.92
N LYS A 63 9.90 4.92 -9.68
CA LYS A 63 8.70 4.29 -9.15
C LYS A 63 9.03 3.20 -8.14
N GLN A 64 10.04 2.40 -8.43
CA GLN A 64 10.52 1.33 -7.56
C GLN A 64 11.05 1.89 -6.23
N PHE A 65 11.85 2.96 -6.26
CA PHE A 65 12.33 3.64 -5.06
C PHE A 65 11.20 4.25 -4.24
N LEU A 66 10.24 4.91 -4.90
CA LEU A 66 9.08 5.50 -4.24
C LEU A 66 8.24 4.42 -3.54
N LEU A 67 7.93 3.34 -4.26
CA LEU A 67 7.19 2.20 -3.73
C LEU A 67 7.89 1.62 -2.51
N LEU A 68 9.19 1.33 -2.61
CA LEU A 68 9.97 0.76 -1.52
C LEU A 68 9.99 1.70 -0.30
N SER A 69 10.23 2.99 -0.52
CA SER A 69 10.36 3.98 0.56
C SER A 69 9.06 4.17 1.34
N LEU A 70 7.94 4.37 0.65
CA LEU A 70 6.64 4.57 1.31
C LEU A 70 6.15 3.29 1.98
N THR A 71 6.34 2.14 1.34
CA THR A 71 5.95 0.83 1.89
C THR A 71 6.80 0.47 3.10
N ALA A 72 8.13 0.68 3.05
CA ALA A 72 9.01 0.43 4.18
C ALA A 72 8.67 1.34 5.37
N LEU A 73 8.39 2.63 5.13
CA LEU A 73 7.97 3.55 6.18
C LEU A 73 6.66 3.09 6.85
N ALA A 74 5.65 2.74 6.04
CA ALA A 74 4.38 2.21 6.56
C ALA A 74 4.58 0.90 7.32
N PHE A 75 5.48 0.03 6.85
CA PHE A 75 5.81 -1.23 7.51
C PHE A 75 6.49 -1.03 8.87
N VAL A 76 7.45 -0.11 8.97
CA VAL A 76 8.11 0.22 10.24
C VAL A 76 7.08 0.73 11.26
N LEU A 77 6.17 1.62 10.84
CA LEU A 77 5.08 2.10 11.70
C LEU A 77 4.15 0.97 12.14
N TRP A 78 3.82 0.05 11.23
CA TRP A 78 2.99 -1.12 11.54
C TRP A 78 3.68 -2.06 12.53
N VAL A 79 4.97 -2.35 12.35
CA VAL A 79 5.75 -3.18 13.27
C VAL A 79 5.82 -2.52 14.65
N ALA A 80 6.12 -1.22 14.72
CA ALA A 80 6.12 -0.48 15.97
C ALA A 80 4.77 -0.59 16.67
N LYS A 81 3.66 -0.36 15.95
CA LYS A 81 2.31 -0.54 16.48
C LYS A 81 2.10 -1.95 17.06
N VAL A 82 2.46 -2.99 16.33
CA VAL A 82 2.30 -4.40 16.76
C VAL A 82 3.09 -4.69 18.04
N VAL A 83 4.34 -4.24 18.11
CA VAL A 83 5.22 -4.45 19.27
C VAL A 83 4.69 -3.73 20.52
N PHE A 84 4.23 -2.48 20.37
CA PHE A 84 3.75 -1.70 21.52
C PHE A 84 2.34 -2.07 21.98
N SER A 85 1.45 -2.49 21.07
CA SER A 85 0.05 -2.81 21.39
C SER A 85 -0.15 -4.21 21.98
N LYS A 86 0.86 -5.10 21.90
CA LYS A 86 0.84 -6.51 22.40
C LYS A 86 -0.37 -7.36 21.99
N SER A 87 -1.18 -6.90 21.04
CA SER A 87 -2.48 -7.50 20.69
C SER A 87 -2.76 -7.51 19.18
N ALA A 88 -1.75 -7.24 18.35
CA ALA A 88 -1.96 -7.28 16.92
C ALA A 88 -2.06 -8.74 16.44
N VAL A 89 -3.31 -9.18 16.23
CA VAL A 89 -3.59 -10.37 15.43
C VAL A 89 -3.15 -10.06 14.01
N VAL A 90 -2.09 -10.71 13.54
CA VAL A 90 -1.70 -10.65 12.13
C VAL A 90 -2.82 -11.30 11.33
N ARG A 91 -3.65 -10.45 10.72
CA ARG A 91 -4.79 -10.88 9.91
C ARG A 91 -4.25 -11.36 8.57
N GLY A 92 -4.77 -12.50 8.13
CA GLY A 92 -4.39 -13.09 6.86
C GLY A 92 -5.13 -14.39 6.62
N ASN A 93 -5.63 -14.55 5.39
CA ASN A 93 -6.20 -15.80 4.93
C ASN A 93 -5.10 -16.73 4.38
N TRP A 94 -5.48 -17.88 3.83
CA TRP A 94 -4.56 -18.83 3.16
C TRP A 94 -3.65 -18.15 2.10
N LEU A 95 -4.13 -17.06 1.49
CA LEU A 95 -3.38 -16.26 0.51
C LEU A 95 -2.05 -15.71 1.05
N LYS A 96 -1.94 -15.46 2.36
CA LYS A 96 -0.68 -15.05 3.00
C LYS A 96 0.43 -16.06 2.73
N TRP A 97 0.11 -17.35 2.85
CA TRP A 97 1.07 -18.42 2.66
C TRP A 97 1.50 -18.54 1.20
N VAL A 98 0.58 -18.30 0.26
CA VAL A 98 0.90 -18.25 -1.18
C VAL A 98 1.88 -17.12 -1.48
N VAL A 99 1.61 -15.92 -0.95
CA VAL A 99 2.47 -14.75 -1.15
C VAL A 99 3.87 -14.96 -0.54
N LEU A 100 3.94 -15.54 0.66
CA LEU A 100 5.22 -15.88 1.30
C LEU A 100 5.97 -17.00 0.57
N ALA A 101 5.27 -18.01 0.07
CA ALA A 101 5.86 -19.07 -0.74
C ALA A 101 6.43 -18.51 -2.04
N TRP A 102 5.73 -17.57 -2.69
CA TRP A 102 6.23 -16.88 -3.87
C TRP A 102 7.50 -16.07 -3.56
N LEU A 103 7.52 -15.30 -2.47
CA LEU A 103 8.72 -14.60 -2.02
C LEU A 103 9.90 -15.57 -1.79
N LEU A 104 9.65 -16.71 -1.15
CA LEU A 104 10.67 -17.72 -0.91
C LEU A 104 11.21 -18.30 -2.22
N VAL A 105 10.34 -18.62 -3.17
CA VAL A 105 10.75 -19.12 -4.50
C VAL A 105 11.65 -18.09 -5.20
N VAL A 106 11.26 -16.81 -5.20
CA VAL A 106 12.07 -15.74 -5.81
C VAL A 106 13.40 -15.55 -5.08
N ALA A 107 13.41 -15.63 -3.75
CA ALA A 107 14.64 -15.53 -2.96
C ALA A 107 15.60 -16.68 -3.25
N VAL A 108 15.09 -17.91 -3.33
CA VAL A 108 15.89 -19.10 -3.69
C VAL A 108 16.41 -18.99 -5.12
N ALA A 109 15.58 -18.59 -6.08
CA ALA A 109 15.99 -18.38 -7.47
C ALA A 109 17.07 -17.28 -7.58
N THR A 110 16.95 -16.21 -6.80
CA THR A 110 17.94 -15.12 -6.73
C THR A 110 19.27 -15.62 -6.19
N TYR A 111 19.24 -16.46 -5.15
CA TYR A 111 20.46 -17.03 -4.53
C TYR A 111 21.23 -17.95 -5.49
N PHE A 112 20.52 -18.76 -6.27
CA PHE A 112 21.14 -19.68 -7.26
C PHE A 112 21.36 -19.03 -8.64
N SER A 113 21.12 -17.73 -8.78
CA SER A 113 21.21 -17.06 -10.08
C SER A 113 22.65 -16.89 -10.55
N LEU A 114 22.84 -16.97 -11.87
CA LEU A 114 24.11 -16.66 -12.54
C LEU A 114 24.46 -15.17 -12.46
N ASP A 115 23.45 -14.30 -12.39
CA ASP A 115 23.61 -12.87 -12.15
C ASP A 115 22.73 -12.44 -10.97
N PRO A 116 23.28 -12.50 -9.74
CA PRO A 116 22.55 -12.13 -8.54
C PRO A 116 22.15 -10.65 -8.51
N ILE A 117 22.95 -9.75 -9.09
CA ILE A 117 22.68 -8.30 -9.02
C ILE A 117 21.41 -7.98 -9.82
N THR A 118 21.34 -8.47 -11.05
CA THR A 118 20.15 -8.35 -11.90
C THR A 118 18.94 -9.04 -11.27
N SER A 119 19.14 -10.17 -10.59
CA SER A 119 18.05 -10.89 -9.91
C SER A 119 17.52 -10.14 -8.68
N VAL A 120 18.38 -9.42 -7.95
CA VAL A 120 18.00 -8.63 -6.78
C VAL A 120 17.29 -7.34 -7.20
N LEU A 121 17.89 -6.57 -8.12
CA LEU A 121 17.46 -5.21 -8.45
C LEU A 121 16.54 -5.13 -9.67
N GLY A 122 16.50 -6.17 -10.50
CA GLY A 122 15.91 -6.12 -11.82
C GLY A 122 16.93 -5.76 -12.91
N PHE A 123 16.49 -5.82 -14.15
CA PHE A 123 17.32 -5.51 -15.32
C PHE A 123 17.40 -3.99 -15.53
N TYR A 124 18.49 -3.48 -16.09
CA TYR A 124 18.63 -2.06 -16.37
C TYR A 124 17.49 -1.55 -17.28
N GLY A 125 16.85 -0.45 -16.90
CA GLY A 125 15.65 0.06 -17.60
C GLY A 125 14.36 -0.71 -17.29
N ARG A 126 14.44 -1.81 -16.52
CA ARG A 126 13.32 -2.62 -16.01
C ARG A 126 13.61 -3.01 -14.56
N PHE A 127 13.69 -2.01 -13.69
CA PHE A 127 13.96 -2.15 -12.25
C PHE A 127 12.75 -2.72 -11.47
N ASN A 128 11.88 -3.47 -12.15
CA ASN A 128 10.73 -4.16 -11.57
C ASN A 128 10.91 -5.68 -11.70
N GLY A 129 10.29 -6.43 -10.80
CA GLY A 129 10.32 -7.91 -10.83
C GLY A 129 11.55 -8.57 -10.21
N GLY A 130 12.56 -7.80 -9.78
CA GLY A 130 13.65 -8.32 -8.94
C GLY A 130 13.19 -8.63 -7.50
N LEU A 131 14.04 -9.29 -6.72
CA LEU A 131 13.75 -9.62 -5.31
C LEU A 131 13.30 -8.40 -4.49
N VAL A 132 13.92 -7.23 -4.71
CA VAL A 132 13.54 -6.00 -4.01
C VAL A 132 12.10 -5.57 -4.32
N SER A 133 11.67 -5.67 -5.59
CA SER A 133 10.28 -5.41 -5.98
C SER A 133 9.31 -6.39 -5.34
N VAL A 134 9.66 -7.68 -5.34
CA VAL A 134 8.84 -8.72 -4.74
C VAL A 134 8.68 -8.48 -3.22
N ILE A 135 9.76 -8.12 -2.52
CA ILE A 135 9.70 -7.73 -1.11
C ILE A 135 8.74 -6.56 -0.92
N ALA A 136 8.86 -5.49 -1.73
CA ALA A 136 7.98 -4.34 -1.62
C ALA A 136 6.50 -4.71 -1.83
N TYR A 137 6.18 -5.54 -2.83
CA TYR A 137 4.81 -6.01 -3.07
C TYR A 137 4.27 -6.87 -1.92
N VAL A 138 5.10 -7.75 -1.35
CA VAL A 138 4.74 -8.58 -0.21
C VAL A 138 4.45 -7.70 1.02
N LEU A 139 5.31 -6.73 1.32
CA LEU A 139 5.10 -5.80 2.43
C LEU A 139 3.82 -4.97 2.23
N LEU A 140 3.60 -4.46 1.01
CA LEU A 140 2.39 -3.72 0.68
C LEU A 140 1.14 -4.58 0.86
N PHE A 141 1.16 -5.83 0.39
CA PHE A 141 0.09 -6.80 0.61
C PHE A 141 -0.22 -6.97 2.11
N PHE A 142 0.80 -7.20 2.93
CA PHE A 142 0.63 -7.35 4.37
C PHE A 142 0.02 -6.12 5.02
N LEU A 143 0.50 -4.94 4.66
CA LEU A 143 -0.02 -3.68 5.17
C LEU A 143 -1.49 -3.50 4.78
N VAL A 144 -1.85 -3.70 3.51
CA VAL A 144 -3.24 -3.57 3.07
C VAL A 144 -4.15 -4.55 3.81
N VAL A 145 -3.78 -5.84 3.90
CA VAL A 145 -4.59 -6.86 4.58
C VAL A 145 -4.78 -6.57 6.08
N ASN A 146 -3.78 -5.97 6.74
CA ASN A 146 -3.85 -5.71 8.18
C ASN A 146 -4.49 -4.37 8.52
N ASN A 147 -4.38 -3.35 7.67
CA ASN A 147 -4.84 -1.99 7.97
C ASN A 147 -6.13 -1.57 7.24
N ILE A 148 -6.39 -2.09 6.04
CA ILE A 148 -7.58 -1.77 5.25
C ILE A 148 -8.64 -2.85 5.48
N GLN A 149 -9.67 -2.54 6.27
CA GLN A 149 -10.66 -3.55 6.71
C GLN A 149 -12.08 -3.18 6.33
N ARG A 150 -12.38 -1.88 6.19
CA ARG A 150 -13.74 -1.43 5.86
C ARG A 150 -13.90 -1.37 4.35
N ASP A 151 -15.05 -1.79 3.84
CA ASP A 151 -15.39 -1.65 2.42
C ASP A 151 -15.23 -0.22 1.91
N LYS A 152 -15.51 0.77 2.78
CA LYS A 152 -15.26 2.18 2.49
C LYS A 152 -13.80 2.47 2.20
N GLU A 153 -12.87 1.93 3.00
CA GLU A 153 -11.43 2.13 2.82
C GLU A 153 -10.91 1.42 1.56
N ILE A 154 -11.44 0.23 1.25
CA ILE A 154 -11.14 -0.48 -0.01
C ILE A 154 -11.58 0.36 -1.20
N LYS A 155 -12.81 0.87 -1.19
CA LYS A 155 -13.34 1.77 -2.24
C LYS A 155 -12.52 3.06 -2.35
N THR A 156 -12.10 3.62 -1.22
CA THR A 156 -11.21 4.80 -1.21
C THR A 156 -9.87 4.46 -1.87
N LEU A 157 -9.20 3.37 -1.47
CA LEU A 157 -7.92 2.94 -2.03
C LEU A 157 -8.01 2.71 -3.54
N LEU A 158 -9.06 2.00 -4.00
CA LEU A 158 -9.35 1.81 -5.43
C LEU A 158 -9.62 3.15 -6.14
N GLY A 159 -10.34 4.07 -5.50
CA GLY A 159 -10.59 5.41 -6.04
C GLY A 159 -9.32 6.22 -6.25
N TRP A 160 -8.38 6.18 -5.29
CA TRP A 160 -7.04 6.80 -5.43
C TRP A 160 -6.23 6.13 -6.54
N TRP A 161 -6.27 4.81 -6.64
CA TRP A 161 -5.57 4.12 -7.74
C TRP A 161 -6.12 4.51 -9.11
N LEU A 162 -7.44 4.49 -9.27
CA LEU A 162 -8.11 4.82 -10.52
C LEU A 162 -7.93 6.29 -10.91
N SER A 163 -7.96 7.20 -9.93
CA SER A 163 -7.73 8.62 -10.20
C SER A 163 -6.29 8.86 -10.66
N SER A 164 -5.31 8.20 -10.05
CA SER A 164 -3.91 8.24 -10.51
C SER A 164 -3.76 7.77 -11.95
N LEU A 165 -4.36 6.62 -12.30
CA LEU A 165 -4.34 6.11 -13.67
C LEU A 165 -5.04 7.06 -14.64
N GLY A 166 -6.21 7.59 -14.26
CA GLY A 166 -6.93 8.57 -15.05
C GLY A 166 -6.10 9.82 -15.35
N ILE A 167 -5.45 10.39 -14.32
CA ILE A 167 -4.55 11.53 -14.49
C ILE A 167 -3.36 11.16 -15.39
N GLY A 168 -2.73 10.01 -15.15
CA GLY A 168 -1.61 9.54 -15.98
C GLY A 168 -1.99 9.40 -17.45
N THR A 169 -3.14 8.78 -17.74
CA THR A 169 -3.65 8.66 -19.12
C THR A 169 -3.97 10.01 -19.75
N LEU A 170 -4.55 10.94 -18.99
CA LEU A 170 -4.85 12.28 -19.49
C LEU A 170 -3.57 13.05 -19.83
N LEU A 171 -2.55 12.98 -18.99
CA LEU A 171 -1.24 13.60 -19.25
C LEU A 171 -0.58 13.02 -20.51
N LEU A 172 -0.66 11.71 -20.71
CA LEU A 172 -0.15 11.06 -21.93
C LEU A 172 -0.89 11.53 -23.19
N ILE A 173 -2.22 11.63 -23.14
CA ILE A 173 -3.01 12.16 -24.27
C ILE A 173 -2.60 13.60 -24.57
N LEU A 174 -2.49 14.46 -23.57
CA LEU A 174 -2.06 15.85 -23.76
C LEU A 174 -0.64 15.96 -24.34
N ALA A 175 0.27 15.08 -23.91
CA ALA A 175 1.62 15.01 -24.45
C ALA A 175 1.63 14.60 -25.94
N MET A 176 0.75 13.68 -26.36
CA MET A 176 0.59 13.30 -27.77
C MET A 176 0.13 14.46 -28.65
N TYR A 177 -0.68 15.39 -28.12
CA TYR A 177 -1.08 16.62 -28.81
C TYR A 177 -0.02 17.72 -28.81
N GLY A 178 1.19 17.44 -28.33
CA GLY A 178 2.31 18.38 -28.37
C GLY A 178 2.30 19.43 -27.25
N VAL A 179 1.43 19.28 -26.25
CA VAL A 179 1.47 20.14 -25.05
C VAL A 179 2.74 19.81 -24.27
N LYS A 180 3.67 20.77 -24.22
CA LYS A 180 4.90 20.66 -23.42
C LYS A 180 4.57 20.86 -21.95
N ILE A 181 4.23 19.79 -21.26
CA ILE A 181 3.95 19.83 -19.82
C ILE A 181 5.27 19.97 -19.03
N PHE A 182 6.36 19.34 -19.50
CA PHE A 182 7.72 19.40 -18.94
C PHE A 182 8.77 19.29 -20.05
N ASP A 183 10.07 19.18 -19.74
CA ASP A 183 11.12 18.87 -20.74
C ASP A 183 10.83 17.49 -21.35
N THR A 184 9.98 17.50 -22.37
CA THR A 184 9.23 16.34 -22.88
C THR A 184 10.09 15.42 -23.73
N THR A 185 11.39 15.66 -23.84
CA THR A 185 12.32 14.78 -24.56
C THR A 185 12.20 13.33 -24.10
N ALA A 186 11.99 13.07 -22.80
CA ALA A 186 11.77 11.71 -22.29
C ALA A 186 10.41 11.09 -22.66
N LEU A 187 9.34 11.90 -22.79
CA LEU A 187 7.99 11.43 -23.14
C LEU A 187 7.80 11.30 -24.66
N THR A 188 8.46 12.15 -25.47
CA THR A 188 8.41 12.10 -26.94
C THR A 188 9.25 10.98 -27.53
N LEU A 189 10.27 10.48 -26.82
CA LEU A 189 11.04 9.29 -27.23
C LEU A 189 10.18 8.01 -27.32
N PHE A 190 9.06 7.93 -26.59
CA PHE A 190 8.09 6.84 -26.73
C PHE A 190 7.25 6.97 -28.02
N GLY A 191 7.13 8.16 -28.60
CA GLY A 191 6.49 8.39 -29.89
C GLY A 191 7.44 8.25 -31.09
N ASN A 192 8.75 8.45 -30.88
CA ASN A 192 9.76 8.49 -31.95
C ASN A 192 10.72 7.29 -32.01
N SER A 193 10.61 6.31 -31.11
CA SER A 193 11.47 5.09 -31.14
C SER A 193 11.04 4.02 -32.16
N VAL A 194 10.14 4.34 -33.10
CA VAL A 194 9.78 3.48 -34.24
C VAL A 194 10.66 3.76 -35.47
N TYR A 195 11.59 4.71 -35.40
CA TYR A 195 12.55 4.97 -36.47
C TYR A 195 13.97 5.00 -35.92
N TYR A 196 14.59 3.84 -35.73
CA TYR A 196 15.96 3.49 -36.13
C TYR A 196 16.14 1.97 -36.00
#